data_AF-A0A925Q1Q1-F1
#
_entry.id   AF-A0A925Q1Q1-F1
#
_cell.length_a   1.000
_cell.length_b   1.000
_cell.length_c   1.000
_cell.angle_alpha   90.00
_cell.angle_beta   90.00
_cell.angle_gamma   90.00
#
_symmetry.space_group_name_H-M   'P 1'
#
loop_
_entity.id
_entity.type
_entity.pdbx_description
1 polymer ?
#
loop_
_entity_poly.entity_id
_entity_poly.type
_entity_poly.pdbx_seq_one_letter_code
_entity_poly.pdbx_strand_id
1 'polypeptide(L)'
;MVKSIKKTFSFGRHQVTLETGEIARQADGAVLVTMDDTVVLVTCVGRREVKVGQDFFPLTVDYQEKTYAAGRIPGGFFKREGRPSEKEILTCRLIDRPLRPLFPSGFYNEVQVIATVLSINPEVDSDIPAMIGASA
;
A
#
# COMPACT_ATOMS: atom_id res chain seq x y z
N MET A 1 8.50 5.79 24.68
CA MET A 1 8.63 6.09 23.25
C MET A 1 8.16 4.88 22.46
N VAL A 2 7.44 5.10 21.36
CA VAL A 2 7.12 4.01 20.42
C VAL A 2 8.43 3.59 19.74
N LYS A 3 8.66 2.28 19.61
CA LYS A 3 9.89 1.74 19.03
C LYS A 3 9.58 1.22 17.63
N SER A 4 10.12 1.85 16.60
CA SER A 4 10.07 1.34 15.23
C SER A 4 11.09 0.22 15.03
N ILE A 5 10.71 -0.76 14.21
CA ILE A 5 11.60 -1.80 13.69
C ILE A 5 11.89 -1.41 12.24
N LYS A 6 13.17 -1.26 11.90
CA LYS A 6 13.61 -0.82 10.57
C LYS A 6 14.59 -1.83 9.97
N LYS A 7 14.46 -2.10 8.67
CA LYS A 7 15.41 -2.90 7.91
C LYS A 7 15.72 -2.21 6.59
N THR A 8 17.01 -1.95 6.37
CA THR A 8 17.52 -1.35 5.14
C THR A 8 18.36 -2.37 4.37
N PHE A 9 18.20 -2.40 3.05
CA PHE A 9 18.96 -3.25 2.14
C PHE A 9 19.13 -2.59 0.77
N SER A 10 20.13 -3.05 0.02
CA SER A 10 20.36 -2.60 -1.36
C SER A 10 19.51 -3.42 -2.33
N PHE A 11 18.85 -2.75 -3.28
CA PHE A 11 18.09 -3.36 -4.36
C PHE A 11 18.52 -2.77 -5.69
N GLY A 12 19.46 -3.45 -6.36
CA GLY A 12 20.13 -2.91 -7.55
C GLY A 12 20.89 -1.63 -7.20
N ARG A 13 20.51 -0.52 -7.82
CA ARG A 13 21.10 0.81 -7.58
C ARG A 13 20.44 1.60 -6.45
N HIS A 14 19.31 1.10 -5.94
CA HIS A 14 18.48 1.80 -4.98
C HIS A 14 18.68 1.26 -3.56
N GLN A 15 18.44 2.09 -2.55
CA GLN A 15 18.37 1.66 -1.17
C GLN A 15 16.90 1.57 -0.73
N VAL A 16 16.50 0.39 -0.26
CA VAL A 16 15.13 0.16 0.24
C VAL A 16 15.16 0.04 1.75
N THR A 17 14.28 0.79 2.43
CA THR A 17 14.05 0.69 3.87
C THR A 17 12.60 0.32 4.14
N LEU A 18 12.41 -0.71 4.96
CA LEU A 18 11.12 -1.15 5.47
C LEU A 18 11.04 -0.80 6.96
N GLU A 19 9.94 -0.16 7.37
CA GLU A 19 9.71 0.27 8.74
C GLU A 19 8.32 -0.12 9.23
N THR A 20 8.22 -0.66 10.45
CA THR A 20 6.95 -1.02 11.09
C THR A 20 6.96 -0.72 12.60
N GLY A 21 5.79 -0.77 13.23
CA GLY A 21 5.61 -0.64 14.68
C GLY A 21 5.39 0.78 15.19
N GLU A 22 5.57 1.80 14.36
CA GLU A 22 5.37 3.21 14.73
C GLU A 22 4.04 3.77 14.23
N ILE A 23 3.75 3.61 12.94
CA ILE A 23 2.57 4.15 12.25
C ILE A 23 1.49 3.07 12.12
N ALA A 24 0.22 3.48 12.19
CA ALA A 24 -0.96 2.65 11.93
C ALA A 24 -1.03 1.31 12.72
N ARG A 25 -0.60 1.32 13.99
CA ARG A 25 -0.54 0.15 14.89
C ARG A 25 -1.88 -0.58 15.15
N GLN A 26 -3.00 -0.05 14.68
CA GLN A 26 -4.31 -0.70 14.79
C GLN A 26 -4.64 -1.58 13.58
N ALA A 27 -3.94 -1.42 12.46
CA ALA A 27 -4.02 -2.36 11.35
C ALA A 27 -3.35 -3.69 11.73
N ASP A 28 -3.78 -4.78 11.10
CA ASP A 28 -3.16 -6.10 11.33
C ASP A 28 -1.72 -6.14 10.78
N GLY A 29 -1.46 -5.42 9.70
CA GLY A 29 -0.13 -5.14 9.16
C GLY A 29 0.01 -3.68 8.72
N ALA A 30 1.17 -3.07 8.99
CA ALA A 30 1.50 -1.73 8.56
C ALA A 30 3.01 -1.59 8.31
N VAL A 31 3.40 -1.22 7.09
CA VAL A 31 4.79 -1.04 6.68
C VAL A 31 4.94 0.28 5.93
N LEU A 32 5.88 1.10 6.38
CA LEU A 32 6.36 2.26 5.65
C LEU A 32 7.57 1.83 4.81
N VAL A 33 7.43 1.94 3.50
CA VAL A 33 8.49 1.61 2.53
C VAL A 33 9.10 2.91 2.03
N THR A 34 10.43 2.99 2.04
CA THR A 34 11.19 4.10 1.45
C THR A 34 12.19 3.54 0.44
N MET A 35 12.19 4.09 -0.77
CA MET A 35 13.13 3.76 -1.85
C MET A 35 13.61 5.06 -2.49
N ASP A 36 14.86 5.45 -2.20
CA ASP A 36 15.49 6.70 -2.65
C ASP A 36 14.54 7.92 -2.65
N ASP A 37 13.93 8.22 -1.50
CA ASP A 37 12.97 9.31 -1.22
C ASP A 37 11.51 9.12 -1.67
N THR A 38 11.21 8.11 -2.49
CA THR A 38 9.81 7.67 -2.69
C THR A 38 9.35 6.90 -1.45
N VAL A 39 8.27 7.36 -0.82
CA VAL A 39 7.74 6.80 0.43
C VAL A 39 6.29 6.37 0.26
N VAL A 40 6.00 5.11 0.57
CA VAL A 40 4.66 4.52 0.52
C VAL A 40 4.32 3.88 1.86
N LEU A 41 3.18 4.26 2.44
CA LEU A 41 2.61 3.55 3.59
C LEU A 41 1.64 2.50 3.07
N VAL A 42 1.91 1.24 3.41
CA VAL A 42 1.02 0.13 3.08
C VAL A 42 0.46 -0.47 4.36
N THR A 43 -0.86 -0.65 4.37
CA THR A 43 -1.58 -1.27 5.50
C THR A 43 -2.44 -2.42 5.01
N CYS A 44 -2.54 -3.46 5.83
CA CYS A 44 -3.38 -4.63 5.59
C CYS A 44 -4.28 -4.86 6.80
N VAL A 45 -5.57 -5.09 6.55
CA VAL A 45 -6.55 -5.45 7.57
C VAL A 45 -7.32 -6.65 7.09
N GLY A 46 -7.41 -7.67 7.94
CA GLY A 46 -8.16 -8.89 7.70
C GLY A 46 -9.29 -9.02 8.71
N ARG A 47 -10.52 -9.17 8.23
CA ARG A 47 -11.66 -9.42 9.12
C ARG A 47 -11.51 -10.81 9.75
N ARG A 48 -11.62 -10.92 11.07
CA ARG A 48 -11.49 -12.21 11.79
C ARG A 48 -12.61 -13.20 11.52
N GLU A 49 -13.79 -12.69 11.18
CA GLU A 49 -14.98 -13.50 10.92
C GLU A 49 -15.41 -13.39 9.46
N VAL A 50 -15.81 -14.53 8.90
CA VAL A 50 -16.39 -14.59 7.55
C VAL A 50 -17.81 -14.02 7.59
N LYS A 51 -18.16 -13.19 6.60
CA LYS A 51 -19.51 -12.65 6.47
C LYS A 51 -20.51 -13.78 6.17
N VAL A 52 -21.69 -13.72 6.78
CA VAL A 52 -22.76 -14.69 6.51
C VAL A 52 -23.09 -14.70 5.01
N GLY A 53 -23.05 -15.89 4.40
CA GLY A 53 -23.33 -16.09 2.97
C GLY A 53 -22.17 -15.76 2.03
N GLN A 54 -20.95 -15.51 2.54
CA GLN A 54 -19.78 -15.28 1.70
C GLN A 54 -19.34 -16.58 1.01
N ASP A 55 -19.33 -16.57 -0.32
CA ASP A 55 -19.04 -17.72 -1.19
C ASP A 55 -17.79 -17.51 -2.08
N PHE A 56 -17.16 -16.33 -2.01
CA PHE A 56 -15.91 -16.00 -2.70
C PHE A 56 -14.92 -15.29 -1.76
N PHE A 57 -13.65 -15.21 -2.14
CA PHE A 57 -12.63 -14.47 -1.38
C PHE A 57 -12.67 -12.95 -1.70
N PRO A 58 -13.09 -12.09 -0.74
CA PRO A 58 -13.16 -10.65 -0.96
C PRO A 58 -11.82 -9.99 -0.58
N LEU A 59 -10.93 -9.89 -1.58
CA LEU A 59 -9.73 -9.07 -1.52
C LEU A 59 -9.97 -7.74 -2.26
N THR A 60 -9.74 -6.63 -1.56
CA THR A 60 -9.73 -5.28 -2.12
C THR A 60 -8.34 -4.69 -1.98
N VAL A 61 -7.83 -4.09 -3.05
CA VAL A 61 -6.55 -3.37 -3.06
C VAL A 61 -6.78 -1.94 -3.55
N ASP A 62 -6.49 -0.98 -2.69
CA ASP A 62 -6.60 0.45 -2.98
C ASP A 62 -5.19 1.07 -2.98
N TYR A 63 -4.82 1.68 -4.10
CA TYR A 63 -3.60 2.46 -4.24
C TYR A 63 -3.98 3.93 -4.50
N GLN A 64 -3.40 4.86 -3.75
CA GLN A 64 -3.69 6.28 -3.89
C GLN A 64 -2.41 7.13 -3.83
N GLU A 65 -2.30 8.05 -4.79
CA GLU A 65 -1.25 9.07 -4.81
C GLU A 65 -1.75 10.36 -4.18
N LYS A 66 -1.17 10.75 -3.05
CA LYS A 66 -1.49 12.05 -2.45
C LYS A 66 -0.76 13.14 -3.22
N THR A 67 -1.46 14.20 -3.61
CA THR A 67 -0.88 15.30 -4.38
C THR A 67 0.25 16.03 -3.62
N TYR A 68 0.16 16.04 -2.28
CA TYR A 68 1.21 16.59 -1.43
C TYR A 68 2.53 15.81 -1.54
N ALA A 69 2.51 14.53 -1.96
CA ALA A 69 3.73 13.74 -2.11
C ALA A 69 4.70 14.39 -3.11
N ALA A 70 4.15 15.11 -4.10
CA ALA A 70 4.92 15.87 -5.09
C ALA A 70 5.01 17.38 -4.76
N GLY A 71 4.62 17.80 -3.54
CA GLY A 71 4.60 19.20 -3.13
C GLY A 71 3.56 20.06 -3.88
N ARG A 72 2.47 19.46 -4.37
CA ARG A 72 1.43 20.14 -5.14
C ARG A 72 0.09 20.16 -4.43
N ILE A 73 -0.74 21.16 -4.75
CA ILE A 73 -2.15 21.24 -4.33
C ILE A 73 -3.01 20.65 -5.45
N PRO A 74 -4.07 19.86 -5.15
CA PRO A 74 -4.94 19.31 -6.18
C PRO A 74 -5.54 20.39 -7.09
N GLY A 75 -5.49 20.17 -8.40
CA GLY A 75 -5.92 21.16 -9.40
C GLY A 75 -7.44 21.39 -9.47
N GLY A 76 -8.26 20.39 -9.11
CA GLY A 76 -9.71 20.41 -9.31
C GLY A 76 -10.49 21.42 -8.46
N PHE A 77 -11.79 21.56 -8.73
CA PHE A 77 -12.69 22.51 -8.05
C PHE A 77 -12.68 22.35 -6.52
N PHE A 78 -12.76 21.10 -6.05
CA PHE A 78 -12.81 20.80 -4.62
C PHE A 78 -11.44 20.81 -3.92
N LYS A 79 -10.32 20.99 -4.65
CA LYS A 79 -8.95 21.00 -4.10
C LYS A 79 -8.64 19.78 -3.22
N ARG A 80 -9.15 18.60 -3.61
CA ARG A 80 -8.97 17.31 -2.92
C ARG A 80 -8.74 16.19 -3.94
N GLU A 81 -8.05 15.13 -3.53
CA GLU A 81 -7.99 13.88 -4.29
C GLU A 81 -9.40 13.32 -4.47
N GLY A 82 -9.72 12.93 -5.71
CA GLY A 82 -11.03 12.45 -6.11
C GLY A 82 -11.07 10.95 -6.30
N ARG A 83 -11.79 10.52 -7.33
CA ARG A 83 -11.77 9.12 -7.75
C ARG A 83 -10.37 8.72 -8.25
N PRO A 84 -9.98 7.45 -8.07
CA PRO A 84 -8.71 6.95 -8.62
C PRO A 84 -8.58 7.23 -10.11
N SER A 85 -7.39 7.69 -10.50
CA SER A 85 -6.95 7.84 -11.87
C SER A 85 -6.68 6.48 -12.53
N GLU A 86 -6.46 6.48 -13.85
CA GLU A 86 -6.08 5.25 -14.57
C GLU A 86 -4.78 4.64 -14.03
N LYS A 87 -3.76 5.47 -13.73
CA LYS A 87 -2.50 5.01 -13.13
C LYS A 87 -2.75 4.32 -11.78
N GLU A 88 -3.57 4.93 -10.93
CA GLU A 88 -3.90 4.36 -9.61
C GLU A 88 -4.64 3.02 -9.76
N ILE A 89 -5.62 2.93 -10.66
CA ILE A 89 -6.35 1.68 -10.94
C ILE A 89 -5.43 0.59 -11.49
N LEU A 90 -4.53 0.93 -12.41
CA LEU A 90 -3.56 -0.03 -12.95
C LEU A 90 -2.61 -0.53 -11.85
N THR A 91 -2.19 0.35 -10.95
CA THR A 91 -1.31 -0.01 -9.82
C THR A 91 -2.03 -0.89 -8.80
N CYS A 92 -3.31 -0.63 -8.49
CA CYS A 92 -4.15 -1.55 -7.71
C CYS A 92 -4.11 -2.96 -8.29
N ARG A 93 -4.28 -3.10 -9.61
CA ARG A 93 -4.28 -4.40 -10.29
C ARG A 93 -2.90 -5.05 -10.29
N LEU A 94 -1.82 -4.27 -10.37
CA LEU A 94 -0.46 -4.80 -10.28
C LEU A 94 -0.16 -5.41 -8.91
N ILE A 95 -0.70 -4.83 -7.84
CA ILE A 95 -0.58 -5.35 -6.48
C ILE A 95 -1.52 -6.55 -6.25
N ASP A 96 -2.78 -6.48 -6.68
CA ASP A 96 -3.79 -7.51 -6.44
C ASP A 96 -3.46 -8.85 -7.10
N ARG A 97 -3.08 -8.81 -8.38
CA ARG A 97 -2.86 -10.01 -9.21
C ARG A 97 -1.85 -11.01 -8.61
N PRO A 98 -0.67 -10.61 -8.11
CA PRO A 98 0.27 -11.54 -7.48
C PRO A 98 -0.17 -11.98 -6.07
N LEU A 99 -0.91 -11.16 -5.32
CA LEU A 99 -1.35 -11.51 -3.95
C LEU A 99 -2.52 -12.49 -3.94
N ARG A 100 -3.52 -12.28 -4.81
CA ARG A 100 -4.77 -13.06 -4.84
C ARG A 100 -4.59 -14.58 -4.88
N PRO A 101 -3.71 -15.17 -5.72
CA PRO A 101 -3.53 -16.63 -5.75
C PRO A 101 -2.74 -17.20 -4.56
N LEU A 102 -2.14 -16.35 -3.70
CA LEU A 102 -1.36 -16.81 -2.55
C LEU A 102 -2.23 -17.12 -1.33
N PHE A 103 -3.50 -16.71 -1.33
CA PHE A 103 -4.43 -17.04 -0.26
C PHE A 103 -4.89 -18.51 -0.38
N PRO A 104 -4.97 -19.24 0.76
CA PRO A 104 -5.44 -20.62 0.75
C PRO A 104 -6.85 -20.76 0.14
N SER A 105 -7.10 -21.86 -0.56
CA SER A 105 -8.44 -22.17 -1.05
C SER A 105 -9.43 -22.29 0.11
N GLY A 106 -10.63 -21.70 -0.05
CA GLY A 106 -11.65 -21.66 1.00
C GLY A 106 -11.48 -20.55 2.05
N PHE A 107 -10.47 -19.68 1.89
CA PHE A 107 -10.31 -18.49 2.73
C PHE A 107 -11.26 -17.37 2.27
N TYR A 108 -12.32 -17.09 3.04
CA TYR A 108 -13.37 -16.12 2.69
C TYR A 108 -13.46 -14.92 3.64
N ASN A 109 -12.46 -14.75 4.50
CA ASN A 109 -12.32 -13.55 5.30
C ASN A 109 -12.00 -12.35 4.40
N GLU A 110 -12.68 -11.24 4.64
CA GLU A 110 -12.44 -10.00 3.91
C GLU A 110 -11.06 -9.44 4.25
N VAL A 111 -10.29 -9.12 3.21
CA VAL A 111 -8.95 -8.54 3.34
C VAL A 111 -8.90 -7.25 2.53
N GLN A 112 -8.43 -6.18 3.16
CA GLN A 112 -8.19 -4.91 2.52
C GLN A 112 -6.70 -4.55 2.61
N VAL A 113 -6.10 -4.22 1.47
CA VAL A 113 -4.76 -3.66 1.38
C VAL A 113 -4.86 -2.24 0.86
N ILE A 114 -4.32 -1.26 1.60
CA ILE A 114 -4.30 0.14 1.19
C ILE A 114 -2.84 0.61 1.09
N ALA A 115 -2.43 1.06 -0.08
CA ALA A 115 -1.13 1.67 -0.37
C ALA A 115 -1.30 3.17 -0.61
N THR A 116 -0.72 4.01 0.24
CA THR A 116 -0.78 5.48 0.12
C THR A 116 0.60 6.04 -0.11
N VAL A 117 0.79 6.74 -1.23
CA VAL A 117 2.05 7.44 -1.52
C VAL A 117 2.11 8.73 -0.71
N LEU A 118 3.14 8.85 0.12
CA LEU A 118 3.37 9.98 1.03
C LEU A 118 4.44 10.94 0.52
N SER A 119 5.41 10.43 -0.23
CA SER A 119 6.49 11.21 -0.88
C SER A 119 6.84 10.54 -2.20
N ILE A 120 7.18 11.33 -3.22
CA ILE A 120 7.57 10.81 -4.53
C ILE A 120 8.86 11.47 -5.00
N ASN A 121 9.87 10.65 -5.27
CA ASN A 121 11.00 11.02 -6.10
C ASN A 121 10.59 10.81 -7.58
N PRO A 122 10.65 11.83 -8.45
CA PRO A 122 10.29 11.69 -9.87
C PRO A 122 11.09 10.62 -10.63
N GLU A 123 12.26 10.21 -10.13
CA GLU A 123 13.11 9.19 -10.74
C GLU A 123 12.79 7.76 -10.27
N VAL A 124 11.95 7.62 -9.23
CA VAL A 124 11.58 6.32 -8.64
C VAL A 124 10.06 6.22 -8.55
N ASP A 125 9.46 5.47 -9.48
CA ASP A 125 8.01 5.23 -9.47
C ASP A 125 7.58 4.48 -8.20
N SER A 126 6.40 4.82 -7.69
CA SER A 126 5.87 4.34 -6.42
C SER A 126 5.15 3.00 -6.53
N ASP A 127 4.94 2.49 -7.74
CA ASP A 127 4.35 1.18 -8.01
C ASP A 127 5.15 0.04 -7.37
N ILE A 128 6.47 -0.02 -7.58
CA ILE A 128 7.35 -1.06 -7.03
C ILE A 128 7.47 -0.98 -5.51
N PRO A 129 7.73 0.19 -4.88
CA PRO A 129 7.67 0.34 -3.43
C PRO A 129 6.32 -0.07 -2.84
N ALA A 130 5.20 0.24 -3.51
CA ALA A 130 3.87 -0.18 -3.06
C ALA A 130 3.68 -1.69 -3.12
N MET A 131 4.15 -2.35 -4.18
CA MET A 131 4.13 -3.81 -4.29
C MET A 131 4.99 -4.49 -3.22
N ILE A 132 6.18 -3.95 -2.96
CA ILE A 132 7.07 -4.45 -1.90
C ILE A 132 6.39 -4.28 -0.54
N GLY A 133 5.77 -3.13 -0.27
CA GLY A 133 5.08 -2.87 1.00
C GLY A 133 3.85 -3.73 1.22
N ALA A 134 3.13 -4.08 0.15
CA ALA A 134 1.99 -4.99 0.24
C ALA A 134 2.41 -6.44 0.50
N SER A 135 3.65 -6.80 0.18
CA SER A 135 4.23 -8.13 0.44
C SER A 135 4.89 -8.25 1.81
N ALA A 136 5.27 -7.14 2.44
CA ALA A 136 6.06 -7.08 3.68
C ALA A 136 5.20 -7.22 4.93
#